data_AF-A0A3D1EUS2-F1
#
_entry.id   AF-A0A3D1EUS2-F1
#
_cell.length_a   1.000
_cell.length_b   1.000
_cell.length_c   1.000
_cell.angle_alpha   90.00
_cell.angle_beta   90.00
_cell.angle_gamma   90.00
#
_symmetry.space_group_name_H-M   'P 1'
#
loop_
_entity.id
_entity.type
_entity.pdbx_description
1 polymer ?
#
loop_
_entity_poly.entity_id
_entity_poly.type
_entity_poly.pdbx_seq_one_letter_code
_entity_poly.pdbx_strand_id
1 'polypeptide(L)'
;MNPPRRRWWLWCAILLVLISGWLLLRTPPGWYQPNQHASGAGERFEQLVVDQLTMLREQDQRWELPLDVASCNAFLAQRLRPWLQRDSNGALGMLDALGTPQMRMRPVGLASPPALILGFRGWSWLEMELQGHQDGAACTELELMRTRVGGLLPVPASSVSELPAKLTFPQRIPLQDERTVVVDAVRFEETGLVLICRTQLAGSE
;
A
#
# COMPACT_ATOMS: atom_id res chain seq x y z
N MET A 1 -47.17 -22.64 32.91
CA MET A 1 -47.02 -21.80 31.70
C MET A 1 -45.89 -20.80 31.92
N ASN A 2 -44.92 -20.79 31.00
CA ASN A 2 -43.84 -19.83 30.74
C ASN A 2 -42.66 -19.69 31.73
N PRO A 3 -41.42 -19.68 31.21
CA PRO A 3 -40.91 -18.41 30.68
C PRO A 3 -40.24 -18.52 29.28
N PRO A 4 -40.77 -17.84 28.24
CA PRO A 4 -40.07 -17.60 26.98
C PRO A 4 -38.99 -16.52 27.12
N ARG A 5 -38.96 -15.78 28.24
CA ARG A 5 -38.02 -14.67 28.49
C ARG A 5 -36.55 -15.11 28.47
N ARG A 6 -36.20 -16.27 29.04
CA ARG A 6 -34.79 -16.73 29.14
C ARG A 6 -34.17 -17.06 27.76
N ARG A 7 -34.97 -17.56 26.82
CA ARG A 7 -34.53 -17.82 25.44
C ARG A 7 -34.39 -16.53 24.63
N TRP A 8 -35.24 -15.54 24.89
CA TRP A 8 -35.17 -14.26 24.18
C TRP A 8 -33.88 -13.48 24.49
N TRP A 9 -33.44 -13.47 25.76
CA TRP A 9 -32.15 -12.87 26.14
C TRP A 9 -30.94 -13.56 25.49
N LEU A 10 -30.98 -14.88 25.31
CA LEU A 10 -29.93 -15.61 24.59
C LEU A 10 -29.88 -15.19 23.12
N TRP A 11 -31.04 -15.07 22.47
CA TRP A 11 -31.10 -14.56 21.09
C TRP A 11 -30.64 -13.11 20.97
N CYS A 12 -31.01 -12.24 21.93
CA CYS A 12 -30.51 -10.87 21.98
C CYS A 12 -28.98 -10.82 22.17
N ALA A 13 -28.42 -11.68 23.03
CA ALA A 13 -26.97 -11.75 23.23
C ALA A 13 -26.24 -12.23 21.97
N ILE A 14 -26.76 -13.27 21.30
CA ILE A 14 -26.22 -13.77 20.03
C ILE A 14 -26.28 -12.66 18.96
N LEU A 15 -27.41 -11.97 18.83
CA LEU A 15 -27.57 -10.86 17.90
C LEU A 15 -26.58 -9.74 18.18
N LEU A 16 -26.38 -9.39 19.45
CA LEU A 16 -25.48 -8.31 19.86
C LEU A 16 -24.02 -8.67 19.56
N VAL A 17 -23.62 -9.92 19.79
CA VAL A 17 -22.29 -10.43 19.41
C VAL A 17 -22.10 -10.39 17.90
N LEU A 18 -23.09 -10.81 17.11
CA LEU A 18 -23.03 -10.77 15.65
C LEU A 18 -22.92 -9.33 15.13
N ILE A 19 -23.70 -8.40 15.68
CA ILE A 19 -23.65 -6.97 15.30
C ILE A 19 -22.31 -6.35 15.70
N SER A 20 -21.81 -6.66 16.90
CA SER A 20 -20.52 -6.15 17.38
C SER A 20 -19.37 -6.67 16.51
N GLY A 21 -19.38 -7.96 16.18
CA GLY A 21 -18.41 -8.56 15.26
C GLY A 21 -18.49 -7.93 13.87
N TRP A 22 -19.70 -7.74 13.34
CA TRP A 22 -19.92 -7.07 12.06
C TRP A 22 -19.40 -5.62 12.05
N LEU A 23 -19.63 -4.87 13.12
CA LEU A 23 -19.12 -3.51 13.25
C LEU A 23 -17.59 -3.49 13.30
N LEU A 24 -16.97 -4.38 14.08
CA LEU A 24 -15.51 -4.50 14.17
C LEU A 24 -14.87 -4.81 12.81
N LEU A 25 -15.49 -5.68 12.00
CA LEU A 25 -15.00 -6.01 10.66
C LEU A 25 -15.06 -4.82 9.68
N ARG A 26 -15.88 -3.82 9.97
CA ARG A 26 -16.07 -2.64 9.12
C ARG A 26 -15.38 -1.39 9.63
N THR A 27 -15.09 -1.30 10.92
CA THR A 27 -14.41 -0.13 11.50
C THR A 27 -12.94 -0.16 11.14
N PRO A 28 -12.45 0.79 10.34
CA PRO A 28 -11.03 0.90 10.08
C PRO A 28 -10.30 1.37 11.36
N PRO A 29 -9.02 1.01 11.53
CA PRO A 29 -8.21 1.46 12.64
C PRO A 29 -7.96 2.97 12.56
N GLY A 30 -7.70 3.61 13.70
CA GLY A 30 -7.61 5.07 13.80
C GLY A 30 -6.55 5.74 12.93
N TRP A 31 -5.54 4.99 12.45
CA TRP A 31 -4.53 5.52 11.53
C TRP A 31 -5.03 5.64 10.08
N TYR A 32 -6.09 4.91 9.71
CA TYR A 32 -6.66 4.93 8.37
C TYR A 32 -7.63 6.10 8.22
N GLN A 33 -7.15 7.17 7.60
CA GLN A 33 -7.82 8.44 7.39
C GLN A 33 -7.45 9.00 6.00
N PRO A 34 -7.86 8.34 4.90
CA PRO A 34 -7.41 8.68 3.54
C PRO A 34 -7.82 10.09 3.11
N ASN A 35 -8.83 10.69 3.75
CA ASN A 35 -9.31 12.04 3.42
C ASN A 35 -8.63 13.15 4.23
N GLN A 36 -7.78 12.82 5.21
CA GLN A 36 -7.11 13.81 6.05
C GLN A 36 -5.73 14.17 5.48
N HIS A 37 -5.74 14.86 4.34
CA HIS A 37 -4.52 15.34 3.69
C HIS A 37 -4.69 16.80 3.28
N ALA A 38 -3.60 17.56 3.33
CA ALA A 38 -3.60 18.93 2.81
C ALA A 38 -3.93 18.92 1.31
N SER A 39 -4.79 19.84 0.89
CA SER A 39 -5.11 20.00 -0.54
C SER A 39 -3.83 20.31 -1.33
N GLY A 40 -3.68 19.70 -2.51
CA GLY A 40 -2.51 19.83 -3.38
C GLY A 40 -1.22 19.16 -2.86
N ALA A 41 -1.27 18.38 -1.77
CA ALA A 41 -0.11 17.61 -1.31
C ALA A 41 0.22 16.45 -2.27
N GLY A 42 -0.79 15.80 -2.86
CA GLY A 42 -0.59 14.74 -3.83
C GLY A 42 0.03 15.24 -5.14
N GLU A 43 -0.35 16.44 -5.59
CA GLU A 43 0.23 17.08 -6.79
C GLU A 43 1.69 17.46 -6.58
N ARG A 44 2.04 18.00 -5.41
CA ARG A 44 3.43 18.31 -5.04
C ARG A 44 4.29 17.06 -5.00
N PHE A 45 3.75 15.96 -4.48
CA PHE A 45 4.44 14.67 -4.49
C PHE A 45 4.67 14.17 -5.92
N GLU A 46 3.65 14.21 -6.78
CA GLU A 46 3.76 13.81 -8.19
C GLU A 46 4.83 14.64 -8.92
N GLN A 47 4.83 15.96 -8.73
CA GLN A 47 5.84 16.86 -9.29
C GLN A 47 7.24 16.50 -8.81
N LEU A 48 7.42 16.27 -7.51
CA LEU A 48 8.72 15.87 -6.95
C LEU A 48 9.22 14.57 -7.58
N VAL A 49 8.36 13.56 -7.71
CA VAL A 49 8.74 12.28 -8.32
C VAL A 49 9.10 12.46 -9.80
N VAL A 50 8.29 13.21 -10.56
CA VAL A 50 8.55 13.48 -11.99
C VAL A 50 9.86 14.26 -12.17
N ASP A 51 10.09 15.29 -11.36
CA ASP A 51 11.32 16.08 -11.39
C ASP A 51 12.54 15.20 -11.09
N GLN A 52 12.45 14.34 -10.07
CA GLN A 52 13.52 13.41 -9.73
C GLN A 52 13.75 12.36 -10.81
N LEU A 53 12.71 11.84 -11.47
CA LEU A 53 12.86 10.86 -12.55
C LEU A 53 13.44 11.49 -13.82
N THR A 54 13.10 12.74 -14.12
CA THR A 54 13.53 13.43 -15.35
C THR A 54 14.87 14.15 -15.22
N MET A 55 15.33 14.41 -13.99
CA MET A 55 16.62 15.03 -13.71
C MET A 55 17.76 14.32 -14.47
N LEU A 56 18.56 15.12 -15.18
CA LEU A 56 19.72 14.63 -15.90
C LEU A 56 20.80 14.20 -14.91
N ARG A 57 21.22 12.93 -15.02
CA ARG A 57 22.27 12.32 -14.21
C ARG A 57 23.24 11.59 -15.12
N GLU A 58 24.43 11.32 -14.60
CA GLU A 58 25.41 10.50 -15.32
C GLU A 58 24.88 9.07 -15.50
N GLN A 59 25.28 8.42 -16.60
CA GLN A 59 24.82 7.07 -16.93
C GLN A 59 25.24 6.07 -15.84
N ASP A 60 24.31 5.19 -15.44
CA ASP A 60 24.50 4.22 -14.35
C ASP A 60 24.84 4.82 -12.98
N GLN A 61 24.74 6.15 -12.81
CA GLN A 61 24.88 6.77 -11.49
C GLN A 61 23.73 6.32 -10.59
N ARG A 62 24.07 5.77 -9.42
CA ARG A 62 23.10 5.42 -8.39
C ARG A 62 22.65 6.66 -7.64
N TRP A 63 21.36 6.75 -7.40
CA TRP A 63 20.74 7.84 -6.65
C TRP A 63 19.57 7.32 -5.82
N GLU A 64 19.20 8.06 -4.78
CA GLU A 64 18.17 7.68 -3.83
C GLU A 64 16.94 8.58 -3.99
N LEU A 65 15.76 7.98 -4.00
CA LEU A 65 14.48 8.68 -3.97
C LEU A 65 13.79 8.43 -2.63
N PRO A 66 13.87 9.37 -1.67
CA PRO A 66 13.15 9.24 -0.41
C PRO A 66 11.65 9.51 -0.63
N LEU A 67 10.83 8.58 -0.18
CA LEU A 67 9.37 8.61 -0.25
C LEU A 67 8.82 8.59 1.17
N ASP A 68 8.37 9.74 1.67
CA ASP A 68 7.77 9.83 3.00
C ASP A 68 6.33 9.28 3.00
N VAL A 69 5.93 8.73 4.15
CA VAL A 69 4.62 8.09 4.27
C VAL A 69 3.45 9.04 4.01
N ALA A 70 3.56 10.29 4.48
CA ALA A 70 2.48 11.25 4.40
C ALA A 70 2.26 11.75 2.97
N SER A 71 3.32 12.04 2.22
CA SER A 71 3.20 12.50 0.83
C SER A 71 2.71 11.40 -0.09
N CYS A 72 3.17 10.15 0.05
CA CYS A 72 2.60 9.07 -0.75
C CYS A 72 1.11 8.86 -0.40
N ASN A 73 0.72 8.93 0.88
CA ASN A 73 -0.69 8.83 1.25
C ASN A 73 -1.53 9.95 0.64
N ALA A 74 -1.00 11.17 0.57
CA ALA A 74 -1.66 12.27 -0.11
C ALA A 74 -1.82 12.00 -1.62
N PHE A 75 -0.81 11.41 -2.27
CA PHE A 75 -0.89 10.98 -3.67
C PHE A 75 -1.91 9.85 -3.87
N LEU A 76 -1.87 8.81 -3.03
CA LEU A 76 -2.82 7.70 -3.05
C LEU A 76 -4.27 8.20 -2.91
N ALA A 77 -4.48 9.22 -2.07
CA ALA A 77 -5.80 9.81 -1.85
C ALA A 77 -6.28 10.72 -3.00
N GLN A 78 -5.40 11.55 -3.56
CA GLN A 78 -5.80 12.63 -4.46
C GLN A 78 -5.60 12.30 -5.95
N ARG A 79 -4.56 11.51 -6.28
CA ARG A 79 -4.04 11.38 -7.65
C ARG A 79 -4.06 9.97 -8.20
N LEU A 80 -3.96 8.94 -7.35
CA LEU A 80 -3.95 7.54 -7.80
C LEU A 80 -5.18 7.18 -8.64
N ARG A 81 -6.38 7.55 -8.20
CA ARG A 81 -7.62 7.21 -8.90
C ARG A 81 -7.71 7.89 -10.28
N PRO A 82 -7.56 9.22 -10.40
CA PRO A 82 -7.49 9.88 -11.71
C PRO A 82 -6.38 9.34 -12.62
N TRP A 83 -5.23 8.98 -12.04
CA TRP A 83 -4.09 8.45 -12.78
C TRP A 83 -4.41 7.09 -13.41
N LEU A 84 -4.97 6.16 -12.63
CA LEU A 84 -5.36 4.85 -13.14
C LEU A 84 -6.54 4.93 -14.12
N GLN A 85 -7.50 5.83 -13.91
CA GLN A 85 -8.61 6.03 -14.86
C GLN A 85 -8.12 6.41 -16.26
N ARG A 86 -7.00 7.16 -16.34
CA ARG A 86 -6.37 7.53 -17.61
C ARG A 86 -5.73 6.33 -18.31
N ASP A 87 -5.14 5.43 -17.55
CA ASP A 87 -4.37 4.29 -18.09
C ASP A 87 -5.27 3.08 -18.41
N SER A 88 -6.29 2.82 -17.59
CA SER A 88 -7.09 1.59 -17.63
C SER A 88 -8.44 1.70 -18.37
N ASN A 89 -8.64 2.74 -19.19
CA ASN A 89 -9.91 3.02 -19.89
C ASN A 89 -11.15 2.98 -18.96
N GLY A 90 -10.98 3.38 -17.70
CA GLY A 90 -12.07 3.50 -16.73
C GLY A 90 -12.37 2.28 -15.87
N ALA A 91 -11.78 1.10 -16.12
CA ALA A 91 -11.90 -0.05 -15.23
C ALA A 91 -10.80 -0.01 -14.17
N LEU A 92 -11.12 0.36 -12.92
CA LEU A 92 -10.14 0.45 -11.84
C LEU A 92 -9.98 -0.86 -11.04
N GLY A 93 -10.67 -1.92 -11.47
CA GLY A 93 -10.59 -3.26 -10.88
C GLY A 93 -10.76 -3.23 -9.37
N MET A 94 -9.74 -3.72 -8.67
CA MET A 94 -9.68 -3.78 -7.21
C MET A 94 -9.92 -2.44 -6.49
N LEU A 95 -9.55 -1.28 -7.06
CA LEU A 95 -9.76 0.02 -6.39
C LEU A 95 -11.23 0.43 -6.32
N ASP A 96 -12.06 0.03 -7.29
CA ASP A 96 -13.50 0.28 -7.21
C ASP A 96 -14.14 -0.57 -6.10
N ALA A 97 -13.59 -1.76 -5.84
CA ALA A 97 -14.08 -2.68 -4.80
C ALA A 97 -13.55 -2.34 -3.40
N LEU A 98 -12.28 -1.94 -3.29
CA LEU A 98 -11.56 -1.78 -2.04
C LEU A 98 -11.41 -0.32 -1.57
N GLY A 99 -11.74 0.65 -2.43
CA GLY A 99 -11.62 2.07 -2.10
C GLY A 99 -10.18 2.57 -2.07
N THR A 100 -9.98 3.76 -1.51
CA THR A 100 -8.69 4.46 -1.50
C THR A 100 -7.66 3.77 -0.60
N PRO A 101 -6.49 3.38 -1.12
CA PRO A 101 -5.42 2.81 -0.30
C PRO A 101 -4.80 3.86 0.60
N GLN A 102 -4.33 3.42 1.77
CA GLN A 102 -3.43 4.19 2.62
C GLN A 102 -2.31 3.29 3.13
N MET A 103 -1.09 3.79 3.05
CA MET A 103 0.10 3.10 3.49
C MET A 103 0.53 3.53 4.89
N ARG A 104 1.12 2.59 5.62
CA ARG A 104 1.72 2.80 6.93
C ARG A 104 2.96 1.94 7.06
N MET A 105 4.01 2.52 7.61
CA MET A 105 5.19 1.76 8.00
C MET A 105 4.96 1.10 9.36
N ARG A 106 5.28 -0.19 9.45
CA ARG A 106 5.37 -0.85 10.76
C ARG A 106 6.57 -0.24 11.50
N PRO A 107 6.38 0.23 12.75
CA PRO A 107 7.50 0.70 13.54
C PRO A 107 8.54 -0.41 13.68
N VAL A 108 9.80 -0.09 13.39
CA VAL A 108 10.91 -1.01 13.51
C VAL A 108 11.08 -1.34 15.00
N GLY A 109 10.80 -2.58 15.35
CA GLY A 109 11.02 -3.11 16.70
C GLY A 109 12.11 -4.16 16.66
N LEU A 110 12.79 -4.36 17.79
CA LEU A 110 13.90 -5.33 17.96
C LEU A 110 13.59 -6.77 17.49
N ALA A 111 12.32 -7.14 17.32
CA ALA A 111 11.88 -8.51 17.01
C ALA A 111 11.09 -8.65 15.70
N SER A 112 11.00 -7.62 14.85
CA SER A 112 10.22 -7.72 13.61
C SER A 112 10.86 -6.92 12.48
N PRO A 113 11.04 -7.52 11.28
CA PRO A 113 11.53 -6.79 10.13
C PRO A 113 10.59 -5.64 9.77
N PRO A 114 11.11 -4.54 9.20
CA PRO A 114 10.27 -3.47 8.68
C PRO A 114 9.27 -4.03 7.66
N ALA A 115 8.05 -3.52 7.69
CA ALA A 115 6.99 -3.92 6.80
C ALA A 115 6.14 -2.72 6.39
N LEU A 116 5.71 -2.72 5.14
CA LEU A 116 4.75 -1.77 4.60
C LEU A 116 3.36 -2.37 4.75
N ILE A 117 2.48 -1.66 5.45
CA ILE A 117 1.07 -2.04 5.60
C ILE A 117 0.25 -1.18 4.66
N LEU A 118 -0.51 -1.82 3.77
CA LEU A 118 -1.51 -1.16 2.93
C LEU A 118 -2.90 -1.45 3.49
N GLY A 119 -3.63 -0.39 3.78
CA GLY A 119 -5.00 -0.43 4.26
C GLY A 119 -5.98 0.01 3.19
N PHE A 120 -7.09 -0.70 3.06
CA PHE A 120 -8.16 -0.39 2.14
C PHE A 120 -9.52 -0.45 2.84
N ARG A 121 -10.42 0.45 2.45
CA ARG A 121 -11.78 0.50 2.98
C ARG A 121 -12.79 0.40 1.84
N GLY A 122 -13.17 -0.85 1.55
CA GLY A 122 -14.27 -1.19 0.65
C GLY A 122 -15.53 -1.51 1.47
N TRP A 123 -16.14 -2.67 1.17
CA TRP A 123 -17.25 -3.20 1.97
C TRP A 123 -16.84 -3.56 3.40
N SER A 124 -15.60 -4.00 3.58
CA SER A 124 -14.94 -4.28 4.85
C SER A 124 -13.57 -3.62 4.89
N TRP A 125 -12.97 -3.61 6.09
CA TRP A 125 -11.58 -3.20 6.26
C TRP A 125 -10.65 -4.30 5.78
N LEU A 126 -9.65 -3.97 4.95
CA LEU A 126 -8.63 -4.90 4.46
C LEU A 126 -7.23 -4.35 4.74
N GLU A 127 -6.37 -5.19 5.30
CA GLU A 127 -4.95 -4.90 5.52
C GLU A 127 -4.11 -5.89 4.73
N MET A 128 -3.09 -5.38 4.06
CA MET A 128 -2.05 -6.16 3.40
C MET A 128 -0.70 -5.75 3.97
N GLU A 129 0.14 -6.74 4.22
CA GLU A 129 1.44 -6.56 4.84
C GLU A 129 2.51 -7.06 3.88
N LEU A 130 3.28 -6.12 3.35
CA LEU A 130 4.43 -6.36 2.47
C LEU A 130 5.70 -6.27 3.32
N GLN A 131 6.52 -7.30 3.27
CA GLN A 131 7.78 -7.37 4.01
C GLN A 131 8.93 -7.57 3.04
N GLY A 132 10.01 -6.83 3.24
CA GLY A 132 11.23 -7.05 2.48
C GLY A 132 11.99 -8.28 2.96
N HIS A 133 12.54 -9.06 2.02
CA HIS A 133 13.53 -10.07 2.36
C HIS A 133 14.80 -9.36 2.85
N GLN A 134 15.22 -9.63 4.08
CA GLN A 134 16.36 -8.97 4.72
C GLN A 134 17.69 -9.58 4.28
N ASP A 135 18.12 -9.28 3.05
CA ASP A 135 19.51 -9.46 2.62
C ASP A 135 20.24 -8.11 2.72
N GLY A 136 20.39 -7.60 3.95
CA GLY A 136 21.09 -6.34 4.25
C GLY A 136 20.18 -5.10 4.40
N ALA A 137 20.74 -3.90 4.18
CA ALA A 137 20.06 -2.63 4.41
C ALA A 137 19.05 -2.25 3.30
N ALA A 138 19.11 -2.90 2.14
CA ALA A 138 18.21 -2.66 1.02
C ALA A 138 17.59 -3.99 0.57
N CYS A 139 16.29 -3.99 0.31
CA CYS A 139 15.51 -5.14 -0.09
C CYS A 139 15.35 -5.16 -1.61
N THR A 140 15.75 -6.26 -2.24
CA THR A 140 15.53 -6.53 -3.67
C THR A 140 14.24 -7.30 -3.92
N GLU A 141 13.56 -7.74 -2.85
CA GLU A 141 12.31 -8.47 -2.93
C GLU A 141 11.36 -8.04 -1.81
N LEU A 142 10.09 -7.83 -2.16
CA LEU A 142 8.98 -7.58 -1.24
C LEU A 142 7.97 -8.71 -1.36
N GLU A 143 7.62 -9.34 -0.25
CA GLU A 143 6.67 -10.46 -0.19
C GLU A 143 5.41 -10.06 0.59
N LEU A 144 4.24 -10.45 0.06
CA LEU A 144 2.96 -10.29 0.75
C LEU A 144 2.83 -11.36 1.84
N MET A 145 3.25 -11.02 3.05
CA MET A 145 3.29 -11.93 4.19
C MET A 145 1.92 -12.18 4.81
N ARG A 146 1.04 -11.17 4.76
CA ARG A 146 -0.25 -11.26 5.44
C ARG A 146 -1.32 -10.41 4.77
N THR A 147 -2.52 -10.98 4.68
CA THR A 147 -3.74 -10.25 4.32
C THR A 147 -4.78 -10.47 5.42
N ARG A 148 -5.45 -9.42 5.89
CA ARG A 148 -6.46 -9.48 6.96
C ARG A 148 -7.71 -8.68 6.61
N VAL A 149 -8.88 -9.23 6.93
CA VAL A 149 -10.15 -8.49 6.92
C VAL A 149 -10.57 -8.13 8.34
N GLY A 150 -11.01 -6.89 8.55
CA GLY A 150 -11.39 -6.38 9.86
C GLY A 150 -10.24 -6.35 10.88
N GLY A 151 -8.98 -6.38 10.40
CA GLY A 151 -7.78 -6.39 11.24
C GLY A 151 -7.54 -7.70 12.00
N LEU A 152 -8.44 -8.69 11.85
CA LEU A 152 -8.45 -9.90 12.68
C LEU A 152 -8.47 -11.18 11.84
N LEU A 153 -9.33 -11.25 10.82
CA LEU A 153 -9.54 -12.49 10.06
C LEU A 153 -8.48 -12.62 8.97
N PRO A 154 -7.61 -13.63 9.01
CA PRO A 154 -6.66 -13.86 7.92
C PRO A 154 -7.42 -14.23 6.65
N VAL A 155 -7.03 -13.62 5.54
CA VAL A 155 -7.53 -13.96 4.21
C VAL A 155 -6.36 -14.53 3.41
N PRO A 156 -6.53 -15.65 2.68
CA PRO A 156 -5.49 -16.16 1.81
C PRO A 156 -5.12 -15.09 0.78
N ALA A 157 -3.82 -14.84 0.58
CA ALA A 157 -3.34 -13.92 -0.45
C ALA A 157 -3.85 -14.30 -1.85
N SER A 158 -4.06 -15.61 -2.11
CA SER A 158 -4.65 -16.13 -3.35
C SER A 158 -6.09 -15.68 -3.60
N SER A 159 -6.82 -15.25 -2.56
CA SER A 159 -8.17 -14.69 -2.70
C SER A 159 -8.15 -13.25 -3.21
N VAL A 160 -6.97 -12.61 -3.19
CA VAL A 160 -6.72 -11.31 -3.81
C VAL A 160 -5.92 -11.53 -5.09
N SER A 161 -6.55 -12.19 -6.06
CA SER A 161 -5.92 -12.77 -7.26
C SER A 161 -5.22 -11.76 -8.19
N GLU A 162 -5.43 -10.47 -8.01
CA GLU A 162 -4.85 -9.40 -8.85
C GLU A 162 -3.53 -8.83 -8.31
N LEU A 163 -3.14 -9.15 -7.06
CA LEU A 163 -1.88 -8.67 -6.51
C LEU A 163 -0.78 -9.71 -6.64
N PRO A 164 0.41 -9.32 -7.15
CA PRO A 164 1.55 -10.22 -7.14
C PRO A 164 1.91 -10.54 -5.69
N ALA A 165 1.98 -11.83 -5.36
CA ALA A 165 2.39 -12.29 -4.03
C ALA A 165 3.82 -11.84 -3.68
N LYS A 166 4.63 -11.53 -4.70
CA LYS A 166 6.01 -11.09 -4.60
C LYS A 166 6.30 -10.01 -5.63
N LEU A 167 6.93 -8.92 -5.21
CA LEU A 167 7.47 -7.88 -6.07
C LEU A 167 9.00 -7.97 -6.03
N THR A 168 9.62 -8.16 -7.19
CA THR A 168 11.07 -8.32 -7.34
C THR A 168 11.70 -7.09 -8.00
N PHE A 169 12.92 -6.76 -7.61
CA PHE A 169 13.76 -5.74 -8.23
C PHE A 169 14.96 -6.43 -8.94
N PRO A 170 15.49 -5.88 -10.04
CA PRO A 170 15.24 -4.53 -10.55
C PRO A 170 13.93 -4.36 -11.34
N GLN A 171 13.27 -3.22 -11.17
CA GLN A 171 12.10 -2.80 -11.97
C GLN A 171 12.53 -1.70 -12.96
N ARG A 172 12.08 -1.80 -14.22
CA ARG A 172 12.45 -0.85 -15.29
C ARG A 172 11.27 0.07 -15.62
N ILE A 173 11.50 1.37 -15.55
CA ILE A 173 10.52 2.42 -15.87
C ILE A 173 11.03 3.16 -17.11
N PRO A 174 10.44 2.93 -18.30
CA PRO A 174 10.81 3.66 -19.50
C PRO A 174 10.32 5.12 -19.41
N LEU A 175 11.18 6.06 -19.80
CA LEU A 175 10.86 7.47 -19.96
C LEU A 175 10.58 7.78 -21.44
N GLN A 176 9.92 8.92 -21.69
CA GLN A 176 9.58 9.34 -23.06
C GLN A 176 10.80 9.73 -23.91
N ASP A 177 11.95 9.97 -23.28
CA ASP A 177 13.18 10.45 -23.92
C ASP A 177 14.23 9.34 -24.08
N GLU A 178 13.77 8.11 -24.33
CA GLU A 178 14.60 6.91 -24.53
C GLU A 178 15.47 6.52 -23.32
N ARG A 179 15.36 7.21 -22.18
CA ARG A 179 16.00 6.79 -20.92
C ARG A 179 15.14 5.76 -20.20
N THR A 180 15.78 4.91 -19.42
CA THR A 180 15.11 3.96 -18.52
C THR A 180 15.62 4.19 -17.12
N VAL A 181 14.70 4.45 -16.18
CA VAL A 181 15.02 4.44 -14.75
C VAL A 181 14.88 3.01 -14.25
N VAL A 182 15.95 2.48 -13.68
CA VAL A 182 15.98 1.15 -13.07
C VAL A 182 15.93 1.34 -11.56
N VAL A 183 14.89 0.80 -10.92
CA VAL A 183 14.80 0.71 -9.46
C VAL A 183 15.45 -0.60 -9.05
N ASP A 184 16.66 -0.53 -8.48
CA ASP A 184 17.47 -1.71 -8.14
C ASP A 184 17.04 -2.33 -6.80
N ALA A 185 16.63 -1.53 -5.82
CA ALA A 185 16.22 -2.00 -4.50
C ALA A 185 15.38 -0.96 -3.74
N VAL A 186 14.78 -1.38 -2.63
CA VAL A 186 14.02 -0.53 -1.70
C VAL A 186 14.55 -0.67 -0.28
N ARG A 187 14.86 0.44 0.37
CA ARG A 187 15.23 0.49 1.79
C ARG A 187 14.06 1.00 2.61
N PHE A 188 13.80 0.35 3.74
CA PHE A 188 12.80 0.80 4.70
C PHE A 188 13.44 1.76 5.71
N GLU A 189 12.79 2.90 5.95
CA GLU A 189 13.19 3.89 6.95
C GLU A 189 12.04 4.15 7.93
N GLU A 190 12.30 4.82 9.06
CA GLU A 190 11.29 5.04 10.11
C GLU A 190 10.07 5.83 9.59
N THR A 191 10.31 6.79 8.69
CA THR A 191 9.30 7.72 8.18
C THR A 191 8.83 7.42 6.76
N GLY A 192 9.36 6.37 6.12
CA GLY A 192 9.21 6.20 4.67
C GLY A 192 9.94 5.02 4.06
N LEU A 193 10.02 5.07 2.73
CA LEU A 193 10.74 4.12 1.89
C LEU A 193 11.74 4.91 1.06
N VAL A 194 12.92 4.35 0.82
CA VAL A 194 13.90 4.92 -0.11
C VAL A 194 14.06 3.98 -1.28
N LEU A 195 13.75 4.45 -2.48
CA LEU A 195 14.04 3.71 -3.71
C LEU A 195 15.49 3.97 -4.11
N ILE A 196 16.24 2.90 -4.34
CA ILE A 196 17.60 2.97 -4.89
C ILE A 196 17.47 2.81 -6.41
N CYS A 197 17.80 3.87 -7.13
CA CYS A 197 17.55 3.99 -8.55
C CYS A 197 18.86 4.24 -9.31
N ARG A 198 18.86 3.91 -10.59
CA ARG A 198 19.88 4.33 -11.57
C ARG A 198 19.21 4.68 -12.90
N THR A 199 19.86 5.52 -13.69
CA THR A 199 19.34 5.93 -15.00
C THR A 199 20.23 5.34 -16.11
N GLN A 200 19.59 4.65 -17.05
CA GLN A 200 20.23 4.04 -18.22
C GLN A 200 19.69 4.67 -19.49
N LEU A 201 20.51 4.74 -20.54
CA LEU A 201 20.07 5.11 -21.88
C LEU A 201 19.61 3.84 -22.61
N ALA A 202 18.50 3.90 -23.36
CA ALA A 202 18.10 2.78 -24.21
C ALA A 202 19.22 2.48 -25.20
N GLY A 203 19.67 1.22 -25.22
CA GLY A 203 20.72 0.74 -26.11
C GLY A 203 22.10 0.56 -25.48
N SER A 204 22.27 0.74 -24.16
CA SER A 204 23.47 0.28 -23.44
C SER A 204 23.29 -1.15 -22.92
N GLU A 205 23.17 -2.11 -23.83
CA GLU A 205 23.48 -3.52 -23.58
C GLU A 205 24.77 -3.90 -24.30
#